data_AF-A0A914RA29-F1
#
_entry.id   AF-A0A914RA29-F1
#
_cell.length_a   1.000
_cell.length_b   1.000
_cell.length_c   1.000
_cell.angle_alpha   90.00
_cell.angle_beta   90.00
_cell.angle_gamma   90.00
#
_symmetry.space_group_name_H-M   'P 1'
#
loop_
_entity.id
_entity.type
_entity.pdbx_description
1 polymer ?
#
loop_
_entity_poly.entity_id
_entity_poly.type
_entity_poly.pdbx_seq_one_letter_code
_entity_poly.pdbx_strand_id
1 'polypeptide(L)'
;MSLAIGIPNLEEIIPLIGVTAGIFMAFIYPSLIDTMTFLPILLMKYQKIGLSSYRRRKILLSIIYRICRNSSLIVIALFACGGGLYSTVLELIHGYS
;
A
#
# COMPACT_ATOMS: atom_id res chain seq x y z
N MET A 1 15.67 -20.16 13.42
CA MET A 1 17.05 -20.12 13.99
C MET A 1 18.01 -19.29 13.15
N SER A 2 17.90 -19.24 11.83
CA SER A 2 18.79 -18.45 10.95
C SER A 2 18.80 -16.93 11.21
N LEU A 3 17.64 -16.31 11.47
CA LEU A 3 17.55 -14.87 11.75
C LEU A 3 18.21 -14.47 13.09
N ALA A 4 18.13 -15.33 14.11
CA ALA A 4 18.71 -15.08 15.43
C ALA A 4 20.24 -15.18 15.47
N ILE A 5 20.84 -15.85 14.47
CA ILE A 5 22.30 -16.04 14.36
C ILE A 5 22.92 -14.92 13.50
N GLY A 6 22.16 -14.34 12.56
CA GLY A 6 22.66 -13.32 11.63
C GLY A 6 22.47 -11.87 12.07
N ILE A 7 21.65 -11.59 13.09
CA ILE A 7 21.31 -10.24 13.52
C ILE A 7 21.70 -10.10 15.01
N PRO A 8 22.77 -9.37 15.34
CA PRO A 8 23.23 -9.25 16.72
C PRO A 8 22.31 -8.38 17.61
N ASN A 9 21.46 -7.52 17.04
CA ASN A 9 20.55 -6.63 17.79
C ASN A 9 19.10 -6.74 17.27
N LEU A 10 18.27 -7.56 17.92
CA LEU A 10 16.85 -7.70 17.56
C LEU A 10 16.04 -6.42 17.85
N GLU A 11 16.37 -5.67 18.90
CA GLU A 11 15.66 -4.44 19.29
C GLU A 11 15.68 -3.36 18.21
N GLU A 12 16.79 -3.22 17.49
CA GLU A 12 16.96 -2.23 16.41
C GLU A 12 16.14 -2.59 15.16
N ILE A 13 15.83 -3.88 14.97
CA ILE A 13 15.06 -4.36 13.83
C ILE A 13 13.54 -4.27 14.05
N ILE A 14 13.08 -4.31 15.30
CA ILE A 14 11.65 -4.18 15.65
C ILE A 14 11.01 -2.93 15.04
N PRO A 15 11.55 -1.71 15.19
CA PRO A 15 10.95 -0.51 14.59
C PRO A 15 10.97 -0.56 13.06
N LEU A 16 12.01 -1.14 12.46
CA LEU A 16 12.13 -1.29 11.01
C LEU A 16 11.04 -2.20 10.42
N ILE A 17 10.86 -3.38 11.03
CA ILE A 17 9.80 -4.32 10.63
C ILE A 17 8.43 -3.71 10.93
N GLY A 18 8.28 -3.02 12.07
CA GLY A 18 7.03 -2.37 12.46
C GLY A 18 6.57 -1.32 11.45
N VAL A 19 7.48 -0.44 11.01
CA VAL A 19 7.18 0.58 9.99
C VAL A 19 6.87 -0.07 8.65
N THR A 20 7.71 -0.99 8.18
CA THR A 20 7.51 -1.63 6.88
C THR A 20 6.22 -2.45 6.87
N ALA A 21 6.07 -3.41 7.78
CA ALA A 21 4.89 -4.27 7.86
C ALA A 21 3.61 -3.47 8.14
N GLY A 22 3.67 -2.46 9.02
CA GLY A 22 2.55 -1.58 9.32
C GLY A 22 2.08 -0.80 8.10
N ILE A 23 3.00 -0.25 7.31
CA ILE A 23 2.65 0.48 6.08
C ILE A 23 2.09 -0.45 5.00
N PHE A 24 2.68 -1.64 4.85
CA PHE A 24 2.16 -2.65 3.92
C PHE A 24 0.73 -3.08 4.30
N MET A 25 0.50 -3.40 5.58
CA MET A 25 -0.82 -3.82 6.10
C MET A 25 -1.86 -2.70 6.09
N ALA A 26 -1.49 -1.46 6.42
CA ALA A 26 -2.44 -0.37 6.55
C ALA A 26 -2.83 0.29 5.22
N PHE A 27 -1.90 0.33 4.26
CA PHE A 27 -2.11 1.11 3.03
C PHE A 27 -2.07 0.26 1.76
N ILE A 28 -1.08 -0.64 1.63
CA ILE A 28 -0.83 -1.35 0.37
C ILE A 28 -1.81 -2.52 0.19
N TYR A 29 -1.93 -3.40 1.19
CA TYR A 29 -2.85 -4.55 1.10
C TYR A 29 -4.32 -4.14 0.96
N PRO A 30 -4.87 -3.20 1.75
CA PRO A 30 -6.27 -2.80 1.63
C PRO A 30 -6.56 -2.16 0.28
N SER A 31 -5.64 -1.32 -0.23
CA SER A 31 -5.74 -0.69 -1.54
C SER A 31 -5.72 -1.71 -2.68
N LEU A 32 -4.85 -2.73 -2.60
CA LEU A 32 -4.79 -3.82 -3.57
C LEU A 32 -6.04 -4.69 -3.54
N ILE A 33 -6.49 -5.12 -2.35
CA ILE A 33 -7.69 -5.95 -2.19
C ILE A 33 -8.92 -5.23 -2.70
N ASP A 34 -9.07 -3.95 -2.36
CA ASP A 34 -10.16 -3.09 -2.84
C ASP A 34 -10.14 -3.01 -4.38
N THR A 35 -8.98 -2.72 -4.97
CA THR A 35 -8.87 -2.63 -6.43
C THR A 35 -9.18 -3.97 -7.10
N MET A 36 -8.60 -5.08 -6.62
CA MET A 36 -8.78 -6.43 -7.16
C MET A 36 -10.22 -6.93 -7.04
N THR A 37 -10.92 -6.60 -5.96
CA THR A 37 -12.30 -7.06 -5.72
C THR A 37 -13.31 -6.23 -6.52
N PHE A 38 -13.14 -4.90 -6.54
CA PHE A 38 -14.14 -4.00 -7.13
C PHE A 38 -13.97 -3.80 -8.65
N LEU A 39 -12.75 -3.90 -9.18
CA LEU A 39 -12.48 -3.77 -10.60
C LEU A 39 -13.27 -4.77 -11.48
N PRO A 40 -13.29 -6.09 -11.22
CA PRO A 40 -14.05 -7.04 -12.03
C PRO A 40 -15.55 -6.80 -11.94
N ILE A 41 -16.08 -6.44 -10.76
CA ILE A 41 -17.50 -6.14 -10.56
C ILE A 41 -17.93 -4.92 -11.39
N LEU A 42 -17.10 -3.88 -11.42
CA LEU A 42 -17.36 -2.65 -12.18
C LEU A 42 -17.23 -2.87 -13.69
N LEU A 43 -16.26 -3.69 -14.14
CA LEU A 43 -16.10 -4.11 -15.53
C LEU A 43 -17.31 -4.92 -16.02
N MET A 44 -17.78 -5.87 -15.20
CA MET A 44 -18.97 -6.65 -15.52
C MET A 44 -20.22 -5.78 -15.63
N LYS A 45 -20.37 -4.77 -14.76
CA LYS A 45 -21.44 -3.76 -14.88
C LYS A 45 -21.31 -2.91 -16.14
N TYR A 46 -20.09 -2.54 -16.54
CA TYR A 46 -19.85 -1.74 -17.75
C TYR A 46 -20.18 -2.48 -19.06
N GLN A 47 -19.97 -3.80 -19.07
CA GLN A 47 -20.21 -4.66 -20.24
C GLN A 47 -21.70 -4.95 -20.48
N LYS A 48 -22.58 -4.68 -19.50
CA LYS A 48 -24.02 -4.97 -19.63
C LYS A 48 -24.65 -4.14 -20.77
N ILE A 49 -25.06 -4.83 -21.83
CA ILE A 49 -25.67 -4.25 -23.03
C ILE A 49 -27.03 -3.66 -22.66
N GLY A 50 -27.29 -2.40 -23.05
CA GLY A 50 -28.52 -1.66 -22.72
C GLY A 50 -28.37 -0.55 -21.67
N LEU A 51 -27.15 -0.24 -21.22
CA LEU A 51 -26.89 0.89 -20.33
C LEU A 51 -26.92 2.23 -21.09
N SER A 52 -27.75 3.16 -20.62
CA SER A 52 -27.78 4.54 -21.09
C SER A 52 -26.40 5.21 -20.97
N SER A 53 -26.01 6.01 -21.99
CA SER A 53 -24.71 6.69 -22.10
C SER A 53 -24.32 7.47 -20.84
N TYR A 54 -25.30 8.01 -20.11
CA TYR A 54 -25.09 8.72 -18.85
C TYR A 54 -24.61 7.79 -17.71
N ARG A 55 -25.19 6.60 -17.61
CA ARG A 55 -24.86 5.63 -16.56
C ARG A 55 -23.49 5.00 -16.78
N ARG A 56 -23.08 4.80 -18.04
CA ARG A 56 -21.72 4.35 -18.40
C ARG A 56 -20.63 5.32 -17.93
N ARG A 57 -20.82 6.63 -18.13
CA ARG A 57 -19.88 7.66 -17.65
C ARG A 57 -19.73 7.66 -16.13
N LYS A 58 -20.83 7.49 -15.39
CA LYS A 58 -20.79 7.43 -13.92
C LYS A 58 -20.00 6.22 -13.40
N ILE A 59 -20.13 5.06 -14.05
CA ILE A 59 -19.36 3.85 -13.71
C ILE A 59 -17.87 4.07 -13.99
N LEU A 60 -17.52 4.62 -15.16
CA LEU A 60 -16.13 4.96 -15.52
C LEU A 60 -15.50 5.94 -14.52
N LEU A 61 -16.19 7.02 -14.18
CA LEU A 61 -15.72 7.98 -13.18
C LEU A 61 -15.49 7.33 -11.81
N SER A 62 -16.36 6.41 -11.40
CA SER A 62 -16.19 5.67 -10.16
C SER A 62 -14.95 4.77 -10.16
N ILE A 63 -14.63 4.15 -11.31
CA ILE A 63 -13.41 3.33 -11.47
C ILE A 63 -12.18 4.22 -11.37
N ILE A 64 -12.14 5.30 -12.16
CA ILE A 64 -11.00 6.24 -12.19
C ILE A 64 -10.76 6.84 -10.81
N TYR A 65 -11.81 7.30 -10.12
CA TYR A 65 -11.70 7.87 -8.79
C TYR A 65 -11.11 6.89 -7.77
N ARG A 66 -11.54 5.61 -7.81
CA ARG A 66 -10.99 4.56 -6.94
C ARG A 66 -9.52 4.31 -7.23
N ILE A 67 -9.15 4.15 -8.50
CA ILE A 67 -7.76 3.91 -8.89
C ILE A 67 -6.87 5.07 -8.45
N CYS A 68 -7.29 6.32 -8.71
CA CYS A 68 -6.53 7.50 -8.29
C CYS A 68 -6.36 7.57 -6.76
N ARG A 69 -7.41 7.30 -6.00
CA ARG A 69 -7.35 7.28 -4.53
C ARG A 69 -6.45 6.15 -4.03
N ASN A 70 -6.57 4.96 -4.60
CA ASN A 70 -5.78 3.80 -4.20
C ASN A 70 -4.31 3.97 -4.59
N SER A 71 -4.01 4.60 -5.73
CA SER A 71 -2.64 4.92 -6.14
C SER A 71 -2.00 6.00 -5.26
N SER A 72 -2.74 7.04 -4.87
CA SER A 72 -2.18 8.07 -3.99
C SER A 72 -1.85 7.50 -2.61
N LEU A 73 -2.65 6.58 -2.08
CA LEU A 73 -2.35 5.86 -0.84
C LEU A 73 -1.07 5.02 -0.96
N ILE A 74 -0.85 4.35 -2.10
CA ILE A 74 0.38 3.58 -2.35
C ILE A 74 1.60 4.51 -2.43
N VAL A 75 1.47 5.67 -3.08
CA VAL A 75 2.56 6.66 -3.15
C VAL A 75 2.90 7.19 -1.75
N ILE A 76 1.89 7.60 -0.97
CA ILE A 76 2.09 8.05 0.42
C ILE A 76 2.74 6.95 1.26
N ALA A 77 2.30 5.70 1.10
CA ALA A 77 2.87 4.55 1.77
C ALA A 77 4.36 4.36 1.43
N LEU A 78 4.73 4.47 0.15
CA LEU A 78 6.14 4.36 -0.28
C LEU A 78 7.00 5.47 0.33
N PHE A 79 6.51 6.71 0.35
CA PHE A 79 7.22 7.84 0.98
C PHE A 79 7.37 7.65 2.50
N ALA A 80 6.29 7.25 3.18
CA ALA A 80 6.34 6.97 4.61
C ALA A 80 7.29 5.82 4.95
N CYS A 81 7.32 4.79 4.08
CA CYS A 81 8.21 3.65 4.23
C CYS A 81 9.68 4.06 4.08
N GLY A 82 10.00 4.83 3.03
CA GLY A 82 11.35 5.34 2.82
C GLY A 82 11.82 6.26 3.95
N GLY A 83 10.95 7.16 4.43
CA GLY A 83 11.26 8.06 5.55
C GLY A 83 11.51 7.31 6.85
N GLY A 84 10.69 6.31 7.17
CA GLY A 84 10.88 5.51 8.38
C GLY A 84 12.08 4.55 8.29
N LEU A 85 12.37 3.98 7.11
CA LEU A 85 13.61 3.25 6.86
C LEU A 85 14.84 4.15 7.09
N TYR A 86 14.81 5.37 6.54
CA TYR A 86 15.90 6.32 6.69
C TYR A 86 16.13 6.70 8.15
N SER A 87 15.07 7.02 8.91
CA SER A 87 15.21 7.37 10.33
C SER A 87 15.79 6.23 11.14
N THR A 88 15.32 4.99 10.94
CA THR A 88 15.79 3.83 11.70
C THR A 88 17.24 3.47 11.34
N VAL A 89 17.63 3.59 10.07
CA VAL A 89 19.03 3.38 9.65
C VAL A 89 19.95 4.47 10.21
N LEU A 90 19.51 5.73 10.22
CA LEU A 90 20.28 6.84 10.77
C LEU A 90 20.55 6.68 12.27
N GLU A 91 19.53 6.20 13.00
CA GLU A 91 19.60 5.92 14.44
C GLU A 91 20.54 4.75 14.74
N LEU A 92 20.55 3.71 13.90
CA LEU A 92 21.50 2.60 13.94
C LEU A 92 22.95 3.07 13.71
N ILE A 93 23.18 3.97 12.76
CA ILE A 93 24.52 4.47 12.43
C ILE A 93 25.06 5.39 13.54
N HIS A 94 24.23 6.29 14.08
CA HIS A 94 24.66 7.21 15.14
C HIS A 94 24.66 6.59 16.54
N GLY A 95 23.82 5.59 16.81
CA GLY A 95 23.80 4.85 18.07
C GLY A 95 25.02 3.93 18.29
N TYR A 96 25.83 3.72 17.25
CA TYR A 96 27.09 2.96 17.31
C TYR A 96 28.33 3.82 17.63
N SER A 97 28.21 5.15 17.78
CA SER A 97 29.29 6.05 18.27
C SER A 97 29.10 6.41 19.73
#